data_AF-A0A6N2LNU8-F1
#
_entry.id   AF-A0A6N2LNU8-F1
#
_cell.length_a   1.000
_cell.length_b   1.000
_cell.length_c   1.000
_cell.angle_alpha   90.00
_cell.angle_beta   90.00
_cell.angle_gamma   90.00
#
_symmetry.space_group_name_H-M   'P 1'
#
loop_
_entity.id
_entity.type
_entity.pdbx_description
1 polymer ?
#
loop_
_entity_poly.entity_id
_entity_poly.type
_entity_poly.pdbx_seq_one_letter_code
_entity_poly.pdbx_strand_id
1 'polypeptide(L)'
;MFESRVELDDLAGTLGFIDPDFMIRNLVTAKTDVISFGLPLLVLITGRNASQLEMSLTESVKDLVEKDQGNEEVNPTIWGNGGVAIDQQQLEAFVKLALRCTNDQEKIAH
;
A
#
# COMPACT_ATOMS: atom_id res chain seq x y z
N MET A 1 -10.06 -0.30 22.64
CA MET A 1 -10.78 -1.06 21.61
C MET A 1 -10.05 -2.38 21.46
N PHE A 2 -10.69 -3.52 21.71
CA PHE A 2 -10.05 -4.82 21.55
C PHE A 2 -9.91 -5.10 20.06
N GLU A 3 -8.69 -5.32 19.58
CA GLU A 3 -8.50 -5.92 18.27
C GLU A 3 -8.85 -7.40 18.34
N SER A 4 -9.78 -7.82 17.50
CA SER A 4 -9.97 -9.24 17.20
C SER A 4 -8.77 -9.76 16.42
N ARG A 5 -8.21 -10.89 16.86
CA ARG A 5 -7.01 -11.51 16.28
C ARG A 5 -7.27 -13.01 16.07
N VAL A 6 -6.82 -13.54 14.95
CA VAL A 6 -6.99 -14.94 14.56
C VAL A 6 -5.63 -15.51 14.17
N GLU A 7 -5.21 -16.59 14.82
CA GLU A 7 -4.03 -17.35 14.42
C GLU A 7 -4.42 -18.35 13.33
N LEU A 8 -3.55 -18.55 12.34
CA LEU A 8 -3.76 -19.49 11.25
C LEU A 8 -2.74 -20.64 11.31
N ASP A 9 -3.22 -21.86 11.04
CA ASP A 9 -2.38 -23.07 10.98
C ASP A 9 -1.48 -23.07 9.74
N ASP A 10 -1.99 -22.53 8.62
CA ASP A 10 -1.28 -22.44 7.34
C ASP A 10 -1.30 -21.00 6.80
N LEU A 11 -0.14 -20.52 6.35
CA LEU A 11 -0.01 -19.24 5.66
C LEU A 11 -0.55 -19.37 4.23
N ALA A 12 -1.62 -18.63 3.93
CA ALA A 12 -2.18 -18.53 2.57
C ALA A 12 -2.28 -17.05 2.16
N GLY A 13 -1.86 -16.74 0.93
CA GLY A 13 -1.94 -15.39 0.39
C GLY A 13 -1.22 -15.23 -0.95
N THR A 14 -1.26 -14.02 -1.52
CA THR A 14 -0.56 -13.68 -2.77
C THR A 14 0.70 -12.90 -2.45
N LEU A 15 1.87 -13.46 -2.76
CA LEU A 15 3.17 -12.81 -2.55
C LEU A 15 3.19 -11.39 -3.13
N GLY A 16 3.70 -10.43 -2.35
CA GLY A 16 3.67 -9.00 -2.67
C GLY A 16 2.44 -8.24 -2.17
N PHE A 17 1.42 -8.94 -1.65
CA PHE A 17 0.22 -8.34 -1.04
C PHE A 17 -0.03 -8.77 0.40
N ILE A 18 0.86 -9.60 0.95
CA ILE A 18 0.73 -10.15 2.30
C ILE A 18 1.41 -9.19 3.29
N ASP A 19 0.70 -8.90 4.38
CA ASP A 19 1.25 -8.20 5.54
C ASP A 19 2.52 -8.89 6.07
N PRO A 20 3.66 -8.20 6.16
CA PRO A 20 4.90 -8.76 6.70
C PRO A 20 4.76 -9.31 8.11
N ASP A 21 3.98 -8.66 8.98
CA ASP A 21 3.74 -9.14 10.35
C ASP A 21 2.93 -10.44 10.34
N PHE A 22 1.96 -10.56 9.43
CA PHE A 22 1.21 -11.81 9.23
C PHE A 22 2.12 -12.94 8.74
N MET A 23 3.04 -12.69 7.79
CA MET A 23 4.00 -13.70 7.32
C MET A 23 4.92 -14.23 8.44
N ILE A 24 5.26 -13.39 9.41
CA ILE A 24 6.17 -13.75 10.51
C ILE A 24 5.42 -14.43 11.65
N ARG A 25 4.22 -13.93 11.98
CA ARG A 25 3.50 -14.30 13.21
C ARG A 25 2.33 -15.25 13.00
N ASN A 26 1.95 -15.53 11.74
CA ASN A 26 0.72 -16.25 11.38
C ASN A 26 -0.54 -15.68 12.06
N LEU A 27 -0.52 -14.38 12.35
CA LEU A 27 -1.57 -13.69 13.07
C LEU A 27 -2.28 -12.72 12.13
N VAL A 28 -3.57 -12.95 11.91
CA VAL A 28 -4.43 -12.06 11.14
C VAL A 28 -5.15 -11.13 12.10
N THR A 29 -5.09 -9.84 11.80
CA THR A 29 -5.83 -8.80 12.50
C THR A 29 -6.60 -7.95 11.49
N ALA A 30 -7.41 -7.00 11.98
CA ALA A 30 -7.98 -5.98 11.09
C ALA A 30 -6.89 -5.18 10.34
N LYS A 31 -5.71 -5.01 10.95
CA LYS A 31 -4.56 -4.31 10.33
C LYS A 31 -4.01 -5.09 9.14
N THR A 32 -3.99 -6.42 9.20
CA THR A 32 -3.57 -7.28 8.08
C THR A 32 -4.42 -7.04 6.83
N ASP A 33 -5.74 -6.90 7.01
CA ASP A 33 -6.66 -6.57 5.91
C ASP A 33 -6.38 -5.16 5.35
N VAL A 34 -6.17 -4.18 6.22
CA VAL A 34 -5.84 -2.79 5.84
C VAL A 34 -4.54 -2.71 5.03
N ILE A 35 -3.50 -3.44 5.43
CA ILE A 35 -2.23 -3.49 4.69
C ILE A 35 -2.45 -4.14 3.32
N SER A 36 -3.17 -5.26 3.27
CA SER A 36 -3.47 -5.97 2.01
C SER A 36 -4.37 -5.15 1.06
N PHE A 37 -5.14 -4.20 1.58
CA PHE A 37 -5.88 -3.20 0.82
C PHE A 37 -4.98 -2.08 0.27
N GLY A 38 -3.98 -1.64 1.05
CA GLY A 38 -3.07 -0.55 0.67
C GLY A 38 -2.08 -0.90 -0.43
N LEU A 39 -1.57 -2.14 -0.45
CA LEU A 39 -0.55 -2.58 -1.41
C LEU A 39 -1.04 -2.52 -2.88
N PRO A 40 -2.26 -3.00 -3.23
CA PRO A 40 -2.83 -2.81 -4.57
C PRO A 40 -2.99 -1.35 -4.97
N LEU A 41 -3.27 -0.42 -4.04
CA LEU A 41 -3.35 1.00 -4.38
C LEU A 41 -2.00 1.54 -4.87
N LEU A 42 -0.90 1.12 -4.25
CA LEU A 42 0.46 1.47 -4.69
C LEU A 42 0.77 0.89 -6.09
N VAL A 43 0.35 -0.34 -6.38
CA VAL A 43 0.44 -0.96 -7.72
C VAL A 43 -0.30 -0.13 -8.75
N LEU A 44 -1.52 0.29 -8.45
CA LEU A 44 -2.33 1.07 -9.38
C LEU A 44 -1.67 2.41 -9.67
N ILE A 45 -1.29 3.15 -8.62
CA ILE A 45 -0.66 4.47 -8.72
C ILE A 45 0.62 4.41 -9.55
N THR A 46 1.48 3.41 -9.32
CA THR A 46 2.80 3.32 -9.96
C THR A 46 2.79 2.56 -11.29
N GLY A 47 1.80 1.69 -11.51
CA GLY A 47 1.79 0.75 -12.63
C GLY A 47 2.84 -0.35 -12.54
N ARG A 48 3.54 -0.47 -11.40
CA ARG A 48 4.61 -1.47 -11.17
C ARG A 48 4.03 -2.76 -10.61
N ASN A 49 4.70 -3.89 -10.84
CA ASN A 49 4.20 -5.18 -10.37
C ASN A 49 4.34 -5.31 -8.84
N ALA A 50 3.41 -6.02 -8.20
CA ALA A 50 3.47 -6.30 -6.77
C ALA A 50 4.71 -7.09 -6.34
N SER A 51 5.28 -7.92 -7.21
CA SER A 51 6.55 -8.60 -6.95
C SER A 51 7.75 -7.64 -6.86
N GLN A 52 7.56 -6.38 -7.26
CA GLN A 52 8.53 -5.30 -7.13
C GLN A 52 8.24 -4.41 -5.91
N LEU A 53 7.15 -4.68 -5.15
CA LEU A 53 6.78 -4.03 -3.87
C LEU A 53 7.55 -4.59 -2.67
N GLU A 54 8.81 -4.98 -2.87
CA GLU A 54 9.77 -4.98 -1.77
C GLU A 54 9.68 -3.61 -1.05
N MET A 55 9.96 -3.55 0.26
CA MET A 55 9.80 -2.38 1.14
C MET A 55 10.20 -1.02 0.52
N SER A 56 11.11 -1.03 -0.45
CA SER A 56 11.49 0.05 -1.36
C SER A 56 10.33 0.85 -1.98
N LEU A 57 9.18 0.25 -2.35
CA LEU A 57 8.14 1.01 -3.07
C LEU A 57 7.39 2.01 -2.20
N THR A 58 7.26 1.77 -0.90
CA THR A 58 6.68 2.73 0.06
C THR A 58 7.52 3.99 0.17
N GLU A 59 8.84 3.87 0.06
CA GLU A 59 9.77 5.01 0.05
C GLU A 59 9.70 5.75 -1.28
N SER A 60 9.74 5.03 -2.41
CA SER A 60 9.61 5.65 -3.74
C SER A 60 8.27 6.39 -3.93
N VAL A 61 7.18 5.91 -3.32
CA VAL A 61 5.86 6.57 -3.40
C VAL A 61 5.73 7.75 -2.42
N LYS A 62 6.47 7.77 -1.30
CA LYS A 62 6.56 8.98 -0.46
C LYS A 62 7.17 10.15 -1.23
N ASP A 63 8.22 9.87 -2.00
CA ASP A 63 8.89 10.86 -2.84
C ASP A 63 7.94 11.48 -3.88
N LEU A 64 6.87 10.78 -4.30
CA LEU A 64 5.85 11.33 -5.21
C LEU A 64 4.99 12.43 -4.60
N VAL A 65 4.82 12.44 -3.28
CA VAL A 65 4.05 13.48 -2.57
C VAL A 65 4.96 14.63 -2.16
N GLU A 66 6.23 14.34 -1.86
CA GLU A 66 7.18 15.34 -1.33
C GLU A 66 7.93 16.11 -2.42
N LYS A 67 8.17 15.48 -3.58
CA LYS A 67 8.79 16.13 -4.73
C LYS A 67 7.68 16.51 -5.70
N ASP A 68 7.53 17.81 -5.95
CA ASP A 68 6.62 18.42 -6.95
C ASP A 68 6.91 17.98 -8.42
N GLN A 69 7.71 16.92 -8.61
CA GLN A 69 8.04 16.27 -9.87
C GLN A 69 7.14 15.04 -10.13
N GLY A 70 5.87 15.14 -9.76
CA GLY A 70 4.92 14.03 -9.60
C GLY A 70 4.46 13.28 -10.87
N ASN A 71 5.21 13.32 -11.98
CA ASN A 71 4.69 12.82 -13.27
C ASN A 71 5.41 11.60 -13.84
N GLU A 72 6.61 11.24 -13.37
CA GLU A 72 7.41 10.18 -14.04
C GLU A 72 7.18 8.77 -13.48
N GLU A 73 6.73 8.66 -12.22
CA GLU A 73 6.40 7.37 -11.56
C GLU A 73 4.91 7.06 -11.55
N VAL A 74 4.04 8.01 -11.92
CA VAL A 74 2.59 7.79 -11.96
C VAL A 74 2.25 7.01 -13.22
N ASN A 75 1.45 5.95 -13.07
CA ASN A 75 1.03 5.12 -14.17
C ASN A 75 0.39 5.99 -15.27
N PRO A 76 0.98 6.03 -16.49
CA PRO A 76 0.48 6.89 -17.57
C PRO A 76 -0.94 6.52 -18.01
N THR A 77 -1.40 5.30 -17.69
CA THR A 77 -2.77 4.84 -17.91
C THR A 77 -3.78 5.57 -17.02
N ILE A 78 -3.36 6.05 -15.84
CA ILE A 78 -4.18 6.85 -14.93
C ILE A 78 -4.24 8.31 -15.38
N TRP A 79 -3.16 8.79 -16.01
CA TRP A 79 -3.01 10.19 -16.44
C TRP A 79 -3.46 10.45 -17.90
N GLY A 80 -3.92 9.43 -18.65
CA GLY A 80 -4.10 9.57 -20.10
C GLY A 80 -5.21 8.75 -20.76
N ASN A 81 -6.19 9.49 -21.32
CA ASN A 81 -6.97 9.21 -22.53
C ASN A 81 -7.98 8.04 -22.61
N GLY A 82 -8.49 7.52 -21.49
CA GLY A 82 -9.59 6.53 -21.53
C GLY A 82 -10.56 6.45 -20.35
N GLY A 83 -10.36 7.24 -19.29
CA GLY A 83 -11.17 7.19 -18.06
C GLY A 83 -11.35 8.56 -17.40
N VAL A 84 -12.01 8.58 -16.22
CA VAL A 84 -12.15 9.79 -15.38
C VAL A 84 -10.74 10.31 -15.09
N ALA A 85 -10.40 11.46 -15.66
CA ALA A 85 -9.12 12.11 -15.41
C ALA A 85 -9.02 12.39 -13.91
N ILE A 86 -8.10 11.70 -13.22
CA ILE A 86 -7.83 11.94 -11.81
C ILE A 86 -7.05 13.25 -11.74
N ASP A 87 -7.58 14.24 -11.04
CA ASP A 87 -6.84 15.48 -10.81
C ASP A 87 -5.73 15.30 -9.76
N GLN A 88 -4.83 16.28 -9.68
CA GLN A 88 -3.69 16.23 -8.75
C GLN A 88 -4.12 16.02 -7.30
N GLN A 89 -5.25 16.60 -6.88
CA GLN A 89 -5.74 16.51 -5.51
C GLN A 89 -6.27 15.10 -5.21
N GLN A 90 -6.97 14.50 -6.16
CA GLN A 90 -7.44 13.12 -6.06
C GLN A 90 -6.27 12.13 -6.03
N LEU A 91 -5.26 12.34 -6.87
CA LEU A 91 -4.04 11.52 -6.86
C LEU A 91 -3.33 11.62 -5.51
N GLU A 92 -3.14 12.84 -5.00
CA GLU A 92 -2.51 13.07 -3.70
C GLU A 92 -3.29 12.39 -2.56
N ALA A 93 -4.63 12.46 -2.59
CA ALA A 93 -5.47 11.76 -1.63
C ALA A 93 -5.30 10.24 -1.71
N PHE A 94 -5.21 9.68 -2.92
CA PHE A 94 -4.99 8.26 -3.17
C PHE A 94 -3.64 7.80 -2.62
N VAL A 95 -2.57 8.54 -2.91
CA VAL A 95 -1.22 8.24 -2.41
C VAL A 95 -1.18 8.30 -0.88
N LYS A 96 -1.75 9.35 -0.28
CA LYS A 96 -1.83 9.48 1.18
C LYS A 96 -2.61 8.34 1.83
N LEU A 97 -3.70 7.89 1.20
CA LEU A 97 -4.47 6.75 1.69
C LEU A 97 -3.64 5.46 1.63
N ALA A 98 -3.02 5.17 0.48
CA ALA A 98 -2.19 3.99 0.30
C ALA A 98 -1.05 3.95 1.34
N LEU A 99 -0.32 5.06 1.51
CA LEU A 99 0.75 5.18 2.51
C LEU A 99 0.26 5.03 3.96
N ARG A 100 -0.97 5.44 4.28
CA ARG A 100 -1.55 5.23 5.61
C ARG A 100 -1.92 3.78 5.86
N CYS A 101 -2.43 3.10 4.84
CA CYS A 101 -2.76 1.68 4.91
C CYS A 101 -1.52 0.80 5.09
N THR A 102 -0.38 1.19 4.50
CA THR A 102 0.85 0.38 4.49
C THR A 102 1.92 0.82 5.51
N ASN A 103 1.72 1.91 6.26
CA ASN A 103 2.68 2.33 7.28
C ASN A 103 2.45 1.60 8.61
N ASP A 104 3.50 0.95 9.10
CA ASP A 104 3.55 0.28 10.40
C ASP A 104 3.76 1.23 11.58
N GLN A 105 2.91 2.26 11.72
CA GLN A 105 2.86 3.01 12.97
C GLN A 105 1.82 2.42 13.93
N GLU A 106 2.00 1.15 14.27
CA GLU A 106 1.68 0.74 15.65
C GLU A 106 2.92 1.01 16.48
N LYS A 107 2.95 2.16 17.15
CA LYS A 107 3.88 2.35 18.27
C LYS A 107 3.54 1.27 19.30
N ILE A 108 4.32 0.19 19.31
CA ILE A 108 4.39 -0.68 20.47
C ILE A 108 5.08 0.17 21.55
N ALA A 109 4.25 0.83 22.36
CA ALA A 109 4.69 1.43 23.61
C ALA A 109 5.17 0.28 24.50
N HIS A 110 6.48 0.22 24.73
CA HIS A 110 7.08 -0.52 25.83
C HIS A 110 6.89 0.26 27.14
#